data_AF-A0A383V2A0-F1
#
_entry.id   AF-A0A383V2A0-F1
#
_cell.length_a   1.000
_cell.length_b   1.000
_cell.length_c   1.000
_cell.angle_alpha   90.00
_cell.angle_beta   90.00
_cell.angle_gamma   90.00
#
_symmetry.space_group_name_H-M   'P 1'
#
loop_
_entity.id
_entity.type
_entity.pdbx_description
1 polymer ?
#
loop_
_entity_poly.entity_id
_entity_poly.type
_entity_poly.pdbx_seq_one_letter_code
_entity_poly.pdbx_strand_id
1 'polypeptide(L)'
;MNCVFAFLLFSSPKTPTLNRLVVVTNNPSSQNYIITDAHTPKFTEFDSSPHMYMAKFDGLGVGTYSTVYCSTKRGPDEMAQDITAGRWEMTNARFHAHTADNEHLSPCLNEVKQKLDKREESKYKSIPKDQILFSDLDHDICTPDLIAKMAYMDVLSVCGKYRSFAPKTSHAKLYIDADKPLELAKLVFKGQIFPGKHWKENHVALTWYQGNLHLIQKRNGSWYLLTNLRNESLNGAMIYFYMLGIEPQTWNLKEGLSAEIERLLKLEGSMYGIEAPNMPHAYRELITEGMQRVQVNAGRFRSFAFAGVFGEVEE
;
A
#
# COMPACT_ATOMS: atom_id res chain seq x y z
N MET A 1 14.51 22.25 0.29
CA MET A 1 14.06 21.52 -0.92
C MET A 1 13.00 20.53 -0.46
N ASN A 2 11.84 20.55 -1.11
CA ASN A 2 10.72 19.66 -0.78
C ASN A 2 10.72 18.50 -1.76
N CYS A 3 10.39 17.29 -1.31
CA CYS A 3 10.25 16.14 -2.20
C CYS A 3 8.98 15.35 -1.90
N VAL A 4 8.49 14.63 -2.92
CA VAL A 4 7.36 13.71 -2.83
C VAL A 4 7.71 12.42 -3.58
N PHE A 5 7.22 11.30 -3.11
CA PHE A 5 7.38 10.03 -3.82
C PHE A 5 6.16 9.74 -4.67
N ALA A 6 6.38 9.22 -5.87
CA ALA A 6 5.32 8.79 -6.77
C ALA A 6 5.52 7.32 -7.14
N PHE A 7 4.43 6.56 -7.15
CA PHE A 7 4.40 5.15 -7.48
C PHE A 7 3.36 4.92 -8.56
N LEU A 8 3.75 4.21 -9.60
CA LEU A 8 2.89 3.87 -10.71
C LEU A 8 2.72 2.36 -10.76
N LEU A 9 1.48 1.92 -10.70
CA LEU A 9 1.10 0.57 -11.04
C LEU A 9 0.47 0.58 -12.43
N PHE A 10 1.13 -0.09 -13.36
CA PHE A 10 0.71 -0.23 -14.73
C PHE A 10 0.77 -1.71 -15.11
N SER A 11 -0.38 -2.38 -15.03
CA SER A 11 -0.49 -3.82 -15.33
C SER A 11 -0.63 -4.08 -16.83
N SER A 12 -1.52 -3.35 -17.50
CA SER A 12 -1.78 -3.45 -18.94
C SER A 12 -2.68 -2.31 -19.41
N PRO A 13 -2.57 -1.84 -20.67
CA PRO A 13 -3.55 -0.94 -21.27
C PRO A 13 -4.98 -1.53 -21.30
N LYS A 14 -5.10 -2.87 -21.31
CA LYS A 14 -6.38 -3.58 -21.35
C LYS A 14 -7.08 -3.67 -20.00
N THR A 15 -6.40 -3.30 -18.91
CA THR A 15 -6.95 -3.31 -17.55
C THR A 15 -6.82 -1.91 -16.93
N PRO A 16 -7.45 -0.87 -17.51
CA PRO A 16 -7.25 0.51 -17.08
C PRO A 16 -7.71 0.74 -15.63
N THR A 17 -8.71 0.01 -15.17
CA THR A 17 -9.21 0.04 -13.77
C THR A 17 -8.18 -0.43 -12.75
N LEU A 18 -7.16 -1.16 -13.20
CA LEU A 18 -6.05 -1.61 -12.36
C LEU A 18 -4.93 -0.57 -12.29
N ASN A 19 -4.78 0.27 -13.31
CA ASN A 19 -3.65 1.16 -13.41
C ASN A 19 -3.87 2.41 -12.55
N ARG A 20 -2.86 2.77 -11.74
CA ARG A 20 -2.97 3.87 -10.78
C ARG A 20 -1.63 4.54 -10.53
N LEU A 21 -1.68 5.84 -10.29
CA LEU A 21 -0.57 6.66 -9.81
C LEU A 21 -0.87 7.05 -8.37
N VAL A 22 0.02 6.68 -7.46
CA VAL A 22 -0.02 7.07 -6.05
C VAL A 22 1.07 8.10 -5.80
N VAL A 23 0.72 9.25 -5.22
CA VAL A 23 1.68 10.25 -4.74
C VAL A 23 1.59 10.29 -3.23
N VAL A 24 2.75 10.19 -2.57
CA VAL A 24 2.85 10.29 -1.12
C VAL A 24 3.73 11.47 -0.72
N THR A 25 3.28 12.19 0.30
CA THR A 25 3.95 13.34 0.89
C THR A 25 4.19 13.09 2.38
N ASN A 26 4.97 13.98 3.00
CA ASN A 26 5.16 14.00 4.45
C ASN A 26 4.42 15.17 5.11
N ASN A 27 3.39 15.74 4.48
CA ASN A 27 2.67 16.85 5.11
C ASN A 27 1.62 16.29 6.10
N PRO A 28 1.76 16.52 7.42
CA PRO A 28 0.80 16.04 8.41
C PRO A 28 -0.55 16.78 8.37
N SER A 29 -0.59 17.95 7.73
CA SER A 29 -1.76 18.84 7.71
C SER A 29 -2.65 18.65 6.47
N SER A 30 -2.27 17.78 5.53
CA SER A 30 -3.01 17.51 4.28
C SER A 30 -3.19 16.01 4.04
N GLN A 31 -3.93 15.65 2.99
CA GLN A 31 -3.94 14.27 2.51
C GLN A 31 -2.54 13.93 1.99
N ASN A 32 -1.83 13.12 2.76
CA ASN A 32 -0.46 12.76 2.46
C ASN A 32 -0.35 11.57 1.48
N TYR A 33 -1.48 11.04 1.04
CA TYR A 33 -1.61 9.90 0.16
C TYR A 33 -2.72 10.17 -0.86
N ILE A 34 -2.33 10.39 -2.11
CA ILE A 34 -3.24 10.71 -3.23
C ILE A 34 -3.17 9.59 -4.25
N ILE A 35 -4.33 9.13 -4.72
CA ILE A 35 -4.42 8.10 -5.76
C ILE A 35 -5.14 8.69 -6.96
N THR A 36 -4.58 8.45 -8.14
CA THR A 36 -5.24 8.76 -9.42
C THR A 36 -5.12 7.60 -10.38
N ASP A 37 -5.88 7.65 -11.47
CA ASP A 37 -5.74 6.68 -12.55
C ASP A 37 -4.45 6.86 -13.36
N ALA A 38 -4.06 5.79 -14.06
CA ALA A 38 -2.90 5.82 -14.94
C ALA A 38 -3.19 5.25 -16.33
N HIS A 39 -3.29 6.13 -17.31
CA HIS A 39 -3.47 5.74 -18.71
C HIS A 39 -2.19 5.31 -19.40
N THR A 40 -1.03 5.74 -18.91
CA THR A 40 0.28 5.45 -19.51
C THR A 40 1.26 4.91 -18.47
N PRO A 41 2.26 4.09 -18.87
CA PRO A 41 3.31 3.61 -17.99
C PRO A 41 4.38 4.70 -17.73
N LYS A 42 4.00 5.98 -17.78
CA LYS A 42 4.93 7.11 -17.68
C LYS A 42 4.51 8.06 -16.56
N PHE A 43 5.54 8.54 -15.87
CA PHE A 43 5.44 9.62 -14.92
C PHE A 43 5.33 10.97 -15.64
N THR A 44 4.77 11.97 -14.96
CA THR A 44 4.70 13.34 -15.46
C THR A 44 6.11 13.92 -15.53
N GLU A 45 6.56 14.31 -16.72
CA GLU A 45 7.88 14.92 -16.93
C GLU A 45 7.76 16.45 -16.87
N PHE A 46 8.71 17.10 -16.19
CA PHE A 46 8.75 18.55 -16.00
C PHE A 46 9.99 19.17 -16.66
N ASP A 47 10.40 18.62 -17.82
CA ASP A 47 11.66 18.94 -18.51
C ASP A 47 11.93 20.45 -18.74
N SER A 48 10.90 21.29 -18.68
CA SER A 48 10.97 22.74 -18.85
C SER A 48 10.92 23.56 -17.55
N SER A 49 10.77 22.93 -16.38
CA SER A 49 10.67 23.61 -15.08
C SER A 49 12.03 23.68 -14.39
N PRO A 50 12.67 24.85 -14.25
CA PRO A 50 13.99 24.97 -13.60
C PRO A 50 13.95 24.72 -12.08
N HIS A 51 12.78 24.39 -11.54
CA HIS A 51 12.56 24.22 -10.10
C HIS A 51 11.89 22.89 -9.76
N MET A 52 11.72 21.99 -10.73
CA MET A 52 11.20 20.65 -10.50
C MET A 52 12.20 19.63 -11.02
N TYR A 53 12.62 18.73 -10.14
CA TYR A 53 13.58 17.68 -10.43
C TYR A 53 12.88 16.34 -10.26
N MET A 54 13.17 15.39 -11.15
CA MET A 54 12.65 14.03 -11.08
C MET A 54 13.84 13.07 -11.12
N ALA A 55 13.87 12.12 -10.17
CA ALA A 55 14.85 11.05 -10.21
C ALA A 55 14.55 10.07 -11.35
N LYS A 56 15.61 9.52 -11.96
CA LYS A 56 15.45 8.47 -12.96
C LYS A 56 14.90 7.20 -12.33
N PHE A 57 14.16 6.50 -13.17
CA PHE A 57 13.21 5.48 -12.82
C PHE A 57 13.85 4.09 -12.73
N ASP A 58 13.71 3.39 -11.61
CA ASP A 58 14.03 1.96 -11.46
C ASP A 58 12.75 1.15 -11.22
N GLY A 59 12.56 0.07 -11.99
CA GLY A 59 11.41 -0.82 -11.84
C GLY A 59 11.47 -1.55 -10.50
N LEU A 60 10.45 -1.37 -9.66
CA LEU A 60 10.33 -2.09 -8.39
C LEU A 60 10.02 -3.59 -8.63
N GLY A 61 9.26 -3.89 -9.69
CA GLY A 61 8.79 -5.23 -10.03
C GLY A 61 7.83 -5.23 -11.22
N VAL A 62 7.06 -6.30 -11.38
CA VAL A 62 6.21 -6.51 -12.57
C VAL A 62 5.07 -5.50 -12.58
N GLY A 63 5.18 -4.49 -13.44
CA GLY A 63 4.17 -3.45 -13.58
C GLY A 63 4.18 -2.40 -12.45
N THR A 64 5.13 -2.46 -11.51
CA THR A 64 5.22 -1.47 -10.43
C THR A 64 6.46 -0.63 -10.59
N TYR A 65 6.25 0.67 -10.45
CA TYR A 65 7.22 1.69 -10.77
C TYR A 65 7.29 2.73 -9.63
N SER A 66 8.45 3.24 -9.20
CA SER A 66 8.56 4.43 -8.32
C SER A 66 9.54 5.51 -8.78
N THR A 67 9.26 6.78 -8.46
CA THR A 67 10.20 7.90 -8.60
C THR A 67 10.07 8.88 -7.42
N VAL A 68 11.00 9.83 -7.31
CA VAL A 68 10.93 10.97 -6.41
C VAL A 68 10.95 12.25 -7.24
N TYR A 69 10.05 13.16 -6.90
CA TYR A 69 10.04 14.53 -7.39
C TYR A 69 10.53 15.45 -6.29
N CYS A 70 11.34 16.45 -6.63
CA CYS A 70 11.83 17.46 -5.71
C CYS A 70 11.66 18.85 -6.29
N SER A 71 11.30 19.83 -5.45
CA SER A 71 11.23 21.24 -5.82
C SER A 71 11.94 22.16 -4.85
N THR A 72 12.54 23.21 -5.39
CA THR A 72 13.11 24.32 -4.60
C THR A 72 12.12 25.46 -4.39
N LYS A 73 10.97 25.45 -5.07
CA LYS A 73 9.95 26.52 -4.98
C LYS A 73 8.59 26.04 -4.50
N ARG A 74 8.18 24.84 -4.90
CA ARG A 74 6.83 24.31 -4.62
C ARG A 74 6.80 23.54 -3.31
N GLY A 75 5.67 23.66 -2.61
CA GLY A 75 5.37 22.84 -1.44
C GLY A 75 4.98 21.39 -1.83
N PRO A 76 5.03 20.41 -0.91
CA PRO A 76 4.66 19.03 -1.20
C PRO A 76 3.25 18.87 -1.81
N ASP A 77 2.28 19.64 -1.33
CA ASP A 77 0.89 19.58 -1.81
C ASP A 77 0.75 20.13 -3.23
N GLU A 78 1.40 21.26 -3.54
CA GLU A 78 1.42 21.85 -4.88
C GLU A 78 2.12 20.90 -5.87
N MET A 79 3.20 20.25 -5.44
CA MET A 79 3.89 19.24 -6.24
C MET A 79 2.97 18.05 -6.52
N ALA A 80 2.26 17.56 -5.51
CA ALA A 80 1.32 16.46 -5.69
C ALA A 80 0.21 16.84 -6.69
N GLN A 81 -0.38 18.03 -6.56
CA GLN A 81 -1.37 18.57 -7.50
C GLN A 81 -0.84 18.66 -8.94
N ASP A 82 0.38 19.16 -9.13
CA ASP A 82 1.01 19.23 -10.46
C ASP A 82 1.20 17.83 -11.06
N ILE A 83 1.68 16.87 -10.25
CA ILE A 83 1.96 15.50 -10.70
C ILE A 83 0.67 14.79 -11.12
N THR A 84 -0.41 15.01 -10.37
CA THR A 84 -1.71 14.37 -10.57
C THR A 84 -2.65 15.16 -11.48
N ALA A 85 -2.21 16.31 -12.02
CA ALA A 85 -3.04 17.18 -12.84
C ALA A 85 -3.63 16.45 -14.05
N GLY A 86 -4.93 16.66 -14.29
CA GLY A 86 -5.65 16.07 -15.42
C GLY A 86 -5.96 14.56 -15.28
N ARG A 87 -5.75 13.97 -14.10
CA ARG A 87 -6.08 12.57 -13.80
C ARG A 87 -7.32 12.47 -12.93
N TRP A 88 -8.02 11.34 -13.03
CA TRP A 88 -9.18 11.07 -12.20
C TRP A 88 -8.74 10.70 -10.78
N GLU A 89 -9.22 11.44 -9.78
CA GLU A 89 -8.91 11.17 -8.39
C GLU A 89 -9.67 9.94 -7.87
N MET A 90 -8.94 9.03 -7.24
CA MET A 90 -9.41 7.74 -6.74
C MET A 90 -9.27 7.61 -5.22
N THR A 91 -8.76 8.64 -4.53
CA THR A 91 -8.38 8.62 -3.10
C THR A 91 -9.51 8.16 -2.15
N ASN A 92 -10.78 8.40 -2.50
CA ASN A 92 -11.95 8.06 -1.65
C ASN A 92 -12.74 6.82 -2.09
N ALA A 93 -12.27 6.10 -3.11
CA ALA A 93 -13.10 5.08 -3.72
C ALA A 93 -12.82 3.69 -3.17
N ARG A 94 -13.55 3.33 -2.10
CA ARG A 94 -13.75 1.91 -1.71
C ARG A 94 -14.20 1.03 -2.90
N PHE A 95 -14.78 1.67 -3.91
CA PHE A 95 -15.25 1.09 -5.17
C PHE A 95 -14.16 0.86 -6.24
N HIS A 96 -12.91 1.28 -6.01
CA HIS A 96 -11.79 1.11 -6.96
C HIS A 96 -10.72 0.11 -6.47
N ALA A 97 -11.06 -0.68 -5.45
CA ALA A 97 -10.22 -1.74 -4.94
C ALA A 97 -9.88 -2.79 -6.02
N HIS A 98 -8.65 -3.29 -5.99
CA HIS A 98 -8.11 -4.22 -6.98
C HIS A 98 -8.79 -5.59 -7.07
N THR A 99 -8.49 -6.20 -8.23
CA THR A 99 -8.22 -7.63 -8.54
C THR A 99 -9.33 -8.66 -8.66
N ALA A 100 -10.44 -8.61 -7.93
CA ALA A 100 -11.54 -9.49 -8.31
C ALA A 100 -12.44 -8.79 -9.32
N ASP A 101 -12.68 -9.41 -10.47
CA ASP A 101 -13.73 -8.98 -11.37
C ASP A 101 -15.03 -8.81 -10.55
N ASN A 102 -15.70 -7.65 -10.65
CA ASN A 102 -16.95 -7.45 -9.95
C ASN A 102 -17.98 -8.54 -10.33
N GLU A 103 -17.77 -9.18 -11.48
CA GLU A 103 -18.48 -10.37 -11.93
C GLU A 103 -18.50 -11.51 -10.88
N HIS A 104 -17.42 -11.70 -10.12
CA HIS A 104 -17.30 -12.80 -9.15
C HIS A 104 -17.82 -12.47 -7.75
N LEU A 105 -18.13 -11.19 -7.46
CA LEU A 105 -18.71 -10.78 -6.17
C LEU A 105 -20.06 -11.46 -5.91
N SER A 106 -20.93 -11.51 -6.93
CA SER A 106 -22.27 -12.08 -6.80
C SER A 106 -22.24 -13.60 -6.59
N PRO A 107 -21.49 -14.40 -7.39
CA PRO A 107 -21.29 -15.83 -7.13
C PRO A 107 -20.81 -16.13 -5.71
N CYS A 108 -19.75 -15.48 -5.24
CA CYS A 108 -19.22 -15.73 -3.90
C CYS A 108 -20.21 -15.33 -2.79
N LEU A 109 -20.87 -14.17 -2.92
CA LEU A 109 -21.88 -13.76 -1.95
C LEU A 109 -23.07 -14.74 -1.90
N ASN A 110 -23.48 -15.28 -3.04
CA ASN A 110 -24.53 -16.29 -3.10
C ASN A 110 -24.08 -17.59 -2.44
N GLU A 111 -22.84 -18.00 -2.64
CA GLU A 111 -22.29 -19.18 -1.97
C GLU A 111 -22.29 -19.01 -0.45
N VAL A 112 -21.78 -17.87 0.05
CA VAL A 112 -21.78 -17.54 1.49
C VAL A 112 -23.19 -17.65 2.07
N LYS A 113 -24.20 -17.08 1.39
CA LYS A 113 -25.61 -17.16 1.81
C LYS A 113 -26.13 -18.60 1.82
N GLN A 114 -25.87 -19.36 0.74
CA GLN A 114 -26.31 -20.75 0.66
C GLN A 114 -25.70 -21.63 1.76
N LYS A 115 -24.42 -21.40 2.10
CA LYS A 115 -23.72 -22.12 3.17
C LYS A 115 -24.25 -21.75 4.54
N LEU A 116 -24.59 -20.47 4.75
CA LEU A 116 -25.27 -19.99 5.96
C LEU A 116 -26.67 -20.59 6.12
N ASP A 117 -27.46 -20.67 5.05
CA ASP A 117 -28.82 -21.20 5.09
C ASP A 117 -28.86 -22.71 5.36
N LYS A 118 -27.87 -23.46 4.84
CA LYS A 118 -27.77 -24.93 4.99
C LYS A 118 -27.00 -25.37 6.23
N ARG A 119 -26.82 -24.46 7.18
CA ARG A 119 -25.95 -24.65 8.33
C ARG A 119 -26.61 -25.52 9.40
N GLU A 120 -26.45 -26.83 9.27
CA GLU A 120 -26.97 -27.82 10.26
C GLU A 120 -25.87 -28.62 10.97
N GLU A 121 -24.60 -28.45 10.58
CA GLU A 121 -23.50 -29.28 11.08
C GLU A 121 -23.10 -28.98 12.54
N SER A 122 -22.65 -30.02 13.25
CA SER A 122 -22.21 -29.91 14.65
C SER A 122 -21.04 -28.95 14.87
N LYS A 123 -20.16 -28.78 13.87
CA LYS A 123 -19.00 -27.86 13.91
C LYS A 123 -19.39 -26.40 14.10
N TYR A 124 -20.65 -26.07 13.84
CA TYR A 124 -21.20 -24.74 13.93
C TYR A 124 -21.93 -24.43 15.23
N LYS A 125 -22.04 -25.38 16.16
CA LYS A 125 -22.76 -25.17 17.42
C LYS A 125 -22.17 -24.05 18.28
N SER A 126 -20.86 -23.82 18.19
CA SER A 126 -20.13 -22.80 18.95
C SER A 126 -19.89 -21.49 18.18
N ILE A 127 -20.34 -21.39 16.92
CA ILE A 127 -20.10 -20.24 16.05
C ILE A 127 -21.40 -19.42 15.95
N PRO A 128 -21.40 -18.08 16.02
CA PRO A 128 -22.61 -17.27 15.88
C PRO A 128 -23.31 -17.48 14.52
N LYS A 129 -24.65 -17.42 14.48
CA LYS A 129 -25.48 -17.83 13.32
C LYS A 129 -25.20 -17.08 12.02
N ASP A 130 -24.69 -15.87 12.14
CA ASP A 130 -24.33 -14.96 11.05
C ASP A 130 -22.91 -15.17 10.51
N GLN A 131 -22.20 -16.20 11.00
CA GLN A 131 -20.83 -16.51 10.57
C GLN A 131 -20.74 -17.84 9.82
N ILE A 132 -19.82 -17.88 8.85
CA ILE A 132 -19.39 -19.09 8.16
C ILE A 132 -17.87 -19.20 8.27
N LEU A 133 -17.36 -20.43 8.37
CA LEU A 133 -15.92 -20.67 8.37
C LEU A 133 -15.37 -20.40 6.97
N PHE A 134 -14.26 -19.67 6.88
CA PHE A 134 -13.57 -19.44 5.62
C PHE A 134 -13.21 -20.77 4.94
N SER A 135 -12.82 -21.76 5.72
CA SER A 135 -12.45 -23.09 5.21
C SER A 135 -13.59 -23.95 4.65
N ASP A 136 -14.84 -23.52 4.80
CA ASP A 136 -16.02 -24.21 4.24
C ASP A 136 -16.51 -23.62 2.90
N LEU A 137 -15.90 -22.52 2.47
CA LEU A 137 -16.16 -21.89 1.18
C LEU A 137 -15.37 -22.61 0.07
N ASP A 138 -15.95 -22.64 -1.12
CA ASP A 138 -15.28 -23.04 -2.34
C ASP A 138 -14.27 -21.95 -2.72
N HIS A 139 -12.98 -22.27 -2.65
CA HIS A 139 -11.92 -21.30 -2.91
C HIS A 139 -11.73 -20.97 -4.40
N ASP A 140 -12.37 -21.70 -5.32
CA ASP A 140 -12.41 -21.34 -6.74
C ASP A 140 -13.46 -20.24 -7.00
N ILE A 141 -14.51 -20.17 -6.16
CA ILE A 141 -15.55 -19.15 -6.22
C ILE A 141 -15.22 -17.98 -5.29
N CYS A 142 -14.93 -18.28 -4.02
CA CYS A 142 -14.58 -17.35 -2.95
C CYS A 142 -13.08 -17.37 -2.66
N THR A 143 -12.30 -16.81 -3.57
CA THR A 143 -10.85 -16.67 -3.38
C THR A 143 -10.51 -15.76 -2.19
N PRO A 144 -9.32 -15.92 -1.56
CA PRO A 144 -8.86 -15.02 -0.50
C PRO A 144 -8.91 -13.53 -0.86
N ASP A 145 -8.46 -13.18 -2.07
CA ASP A 145 -8.49 -11.80 -2.58
C ASP A 145 -9.93 -11.26 -2.69
N LEU A 146 -10.88 -12.09 -3.13
CA LEU A 146 -12.27 -11.70 -3.24
C LEU A 146 -12.92 -11.49 -1.87
N ILE A 147 -12.65 -12.35 -0.89
CA ILE A 147 -13.12 -12.14 0.49
C ILE A 147 -12.51 -10.88 1.09
N ALA A 148 -11.22 -10.65 0.89
CA ALA A 148 -10.55 -9.41 1.28
C ALA A 148 -11.19 -8.17 0.64
N LYS A 149 -11.49 -8.23 -0.65
CA LYS A 149 -12.20 -7.17 -1.38
C LYS A 149 -13.60 -6.92 -0.83
N MET A 150 -14.39 -7.97 -0.60
CA MET A 150 -15.74 -7.85 -0.04
C MET A 150 -15.70 -7.25 1.37
N ALA A 151 -14.70 -7.60 2.17
CA ALA A 151 -14.46 -7.00 3.49
C ALA A 151 -14.08 -5.53 3.39
N TYR A 152 -13.22 -5.19 2.43
CA TYR A 152 -12.81 -3.82 2.13
C TYR A 152 -13.98 -2.94 1.68
N MET A 153 -14.91 -3.51 0.91
CA MET A 153 -16.13 -2.87 0.41
C MET A 153 -17.31 -2.87 1.40
N ASP A 154 -17.11 -3.35 2.64
CA ASP A 154 -18.17 -3.50 3.66
C ASP A 154 -19.37 -4.37 3.21
N VAL A 155 -19.15 -5.29 2.26
CA VAL A 155 -20.15 -6.28 1.84
C VAL A 155 -20.28 -7.40 2.88
N LEU A 156 -19.16 -7.77 3.51
CA LEU A 156 -19.07 -8.71 4.62
C LEU A 156 -18.02 -8.22 5.64
N SER A 157 -18.01 -8.85 6.80
CA SER A 157 -17.03 -8.66 7.87
C SER A 157 -16.16 -9.90 7.97
N VAL A 158 -14.89 -9.74 8.37
CA VAL A 158 -14.02 -10.87 8.70
C VAL A 158 -13.71 -10.87 10.19
N CYS A 159 -13.97 -12.00 10.84
CA CYS A 159 -13.66 -12.26 12.24
C CYS A 159 -12.68 -13.44 12.35
N GLY A 160 -12.42 -13.90 13.57
CA GLY A 160 -11.58 -15.06 13.80
C GLY A 160 -10.10 -14.76 13.97
N LYS A 161 -9.33 -15.83 14.18
CA LYS A 161 -7.93 -15.79 14.60
C LYS A 161 -7.04 -15.13 13.55
N TYR A 162 -7.29 -15.40 12.27
CA TYR A 162 -6.46 -14.94 11.15
C TYR A 162 -7.04 -13.73 10.40
N ARG A 163 -7.88 -12.92 11.06
CA ARG A 163 -8.57 -11.76 10.46
C ARG A 163 -7.68 -10.57 10.09
N SER A 164 -6.37 -10.65 10.31
CA SER A 164 -5.44 -9.52 10.20
C SER A 164 -5.29 -8.92 8.80
N PHE A 165 -5.78 -9.62 7.77
CA PHE A 165 -5.84 -9.12 6.40
C PHE A 165 -7.03 -8.18 6.14
N ALA A 166 -8.06 -8.17 6.99
CA ALA A 166 -9.29 -7.44 6.76
C ALA A 166 -9.43 -6.20 7.68
N PRO A 167 -10.22 -5.18 7.29
CA PRO A 167 -10.47 -4.03 8.13
C PRO A 167 -11.20 -4.39 9.44
N LYS A 168 -10.75 -3.83 10.57
CA LYS A 168 -11.29 -4.17 11.92
C LYS A 168 -12.77 -3.82 12.15
N THR A 169 -13.26 -2.74 11.53
CA THR A 169 -14.58 -2.16 11.84
C THR A 169 -15.51 -2.19 10.63
N SER A 170 -16.24 -3.26 10.40
CA SER A 170 -17.24 -3.28 9.32
C SER A 170 -18.66 -3.15 9.86
N HIS A 171 -19.55 -2.54 9.07
CA HIS A 171 -20.98 -2.46 9.34
C HIS A 171 -21.77 -3.62 8.71
N ALA A 172 -21.07 -4.59 8.10
CA ALA A 172 -21.72 -5.71 7.46
C ALA A 172 -22.35 -6.67 8.47
N LYS A 173 -23.41 -7.35 8.02
CA LYS A 173 -24.21 -8.30 8.83
C LYS A 173 -23.86 -9.77 8.55
N LEU A 174 -22.92 -10.01 7.63
CA LEU A 174 -22.43 -11.33 7.25
C LEU A 174 -20.97 -11.42 7.69
N TYR A 175 -20.60 -12.49 8.37
CA TYR A 175 -19.26 -12.67 8.91
C TYR A 175 -18.59 -13.91 8.32
N ILE A 176 -17.32 -13.76 7.94
CA ILE A 176 -16.44 -14.87 7.61
C ILE A 176 -15.48 -15.04 8.78
N ASP A 177 -15.51 -16.20 9.43
CA ASP A 177 -14.50 -16.56 10.41
C ASP A 177 -13.25 -17.05 9.69
N ALA A 178 -12.18 -16.25 9.74
CA ALA A 178 -10.86 -16.62 9.25
C ALA A 178 -10.22 -17.64 10.21
N ASP A 179 -10.64 -18.90 10.05
CA ASP A 179 -10.32 -20.05 10.90
C ASP A 179 -8.99 -20.73 10.54
N LYS A 180 -8.43 -20.40 9.37
CA LYS A 180 -7.15 -20.91 8.88
C LYS A 180 -6.21 -19.78 8.47
N PRO A 181 -4.87 -19.99 8.51
CA PRO A 181 -3.92 -19.02 8.01
C PRO A 181 -4.10 -18.78 6.50
N LEU A 182 -4.06 -17.50 6.08
CA LEU A 182 -4.09 -17.12 4.67
C LEU A 182 -2.70 -16.79 4.14
N GLU A 183 -2.35 -17.35 2.99
CA GLU A 183 -1.10 -17.01 2.30
C GLU A 183 -1.12 -15.55 1.80
N LEU A 184 -0.06 -14.79 2.11
CA LEU A 184 0.10 -13.40 1.67
C LEU A 184 0.02 -13.27 0.14
N ALA A 185 0.62 -14.22 -0.58
CA ALA A 185 0.68 -14.20 -2.04
C ALA A 185 -0.70 -14.26 -2.71
N LYS A 186 -1.71 -14.78 -2.01
CA LYS A 186 -3.10 -14.85 -2.50
C LYS A 186 -3.89 -13.55 -2.27
N LEU A 187 -3.29 -12.57 -1.61
CA LEU A 187 -3.93 -11.30 -1.20
C LEU A 187 -3.29 -10.07 -1.83
N VAL A 188 -2.01 -10.14 -2.17
CA VAL A 188 -1.26 -9.01 -2.73
C VAL A 188 -1.08 -9.13 -4.23
N PHE A 189 -0.96 -7.98 -4.91
CA PHE A 189 -0.84 -7.92 -6.37
C PHE A 189 0.30 -8.81 -6.87
N LYS A 190 -0.05 -9.84 -7.65
CA LYS A 190 0.88 -10.82 -8.23
C LYS A 190 1.84 -11.44 -7.20
N GLY A 191 1.43 -11.53 -5.92
CA GLY A 191 2.26 -12.07 -4.86
C GLY A 191 3.54 -11.28 -4.56
N GLN A 192 3.62 -10.01 -4.99
CA GLN A 192 4.83 -9.22 -4.88
C GLN A 192 4.91 -8.40 -3.60
N ILE A 193 6.11 -8.35 -3.04
CA ILE A 193 6.50 -7.40 -1.99
C ILE A 193 7.79 -6.69 -2.41
N PHE A 194 7.99 -5.48 -1.88
CA PHE A 194 9.13 -4.62 -2.17
C PHE A 194 9.86 -4.33 -0.84
N PRO A 195 10.86 -5.14 -0.47
CA PRO A 195 11.56 -5.04 0.82
C PRO A 195 12.38 -3.76 0.99
N GLY A 196 12.41 -3.24 2.22
CA GLY A 196 13.05 -1.96 2.52
C GLY A 196 14.57 -2.03 2.56
N LYS A 197 15.21 -0.85 2.61
CA LYS A 197 16.67 -0.74 2.84
C LYS A 197 17.15 -1.55 4.04
N HIS A 198 16.34 -1.57 5.11
CA HIS A 198 16.63 -2.24 6.38
C HIS A 198 15.88 -3.56 6.57
N TRP A 199 15.49 -4.22 5.47
CA TRP A 199 14.71 -5.47 5.49
C TRP A 199 15.28 -6.55 6.43
N LYS A 200 16.61 -6.68 6.49
CA LYS A 200 17.29 -7.67 7.36
C LYS A 200 17.05 -7.44 8.85
N GLU A 201 16.68 -6.22 9.24
CA GLU A 201 16.56 -5.80 10.63
C GLU A 201 15.09 -5.71 11.05
N ASN A 202 14.26 -5.06 10.23
CA ASN A 202 12.86 -4.78 10.59
C ASN A 202 11.83 -5.66 9.89
N HIS A 203 12.22 -6.40 8.85
CA HIS A 203 11.34 -7.21 8.01
C HIS A 203 10.10 -6.46 7.49
N VAL A 204 10.24 -5.18 7.17
CA VAL A 204 9.18 -4.34 6.60
C VAL A 204 9.29 -4.31 5.08
N ALA A 205 8.16 -4.51 4.42
CA ALA A 205 8.05 -4.42 2.96
C ALA A 205 6.85 -3.55 2.55
N LEU A 206 6.96 -2.94 1.37
CA LEU A 206 5.86 -2.29 0.68
C LEU A 206 5.16 -3.31 -0.22
N THR A 207 3.84 -3.21 -0.39
CA THR A 207 3.08 -4.08 -1.31
C THR A 207 1.82 -3.39 -1.81
N TRP A 208 1.27 -3.87 -2.92
CA TRP A 208 -0.06 -3.48 -3.39
C TRP A 208 -1.10 -4.46 -2.84
N TYR A 209 -1.99 -3.97 -1.99
CA TYR A 209 -3.10 -4.72 -1.42
C TYR A 209 -4.40 -3.99 -1.69
N GLN A 210 -5.38 -4.68 -2.27
CA GLN A 210 -6.66 -4.10 -2.67
C GLN A 210 -6.53 -2.79 -3.47
N GLY A 211 -5.41 -2.60 -4.19
CA GLY A 211 -5.24 -1.45 -5.07
C GLY A 211 -4.60 -0.24 -4.41
N ASN A 212 -4.20 -0.38 -3.16
CA ASN A 212 -3.50 0.64 -2.39
C ASN A 212 -2.11 0.13 -2.02
N LEU A 213 -1.19 1.07 -1.81
CA LEU A 213 0.10 0.77 -1.22
C LEU A 213 -0.05 0.61 0.28
N HIS A 214 0.52 -0.48 0.78
CA HIS A 214 0.53 -0.80 2.19
C HIS A 214 1.92 -1.24 2.63
N LEU A 215 2.26 -0.90 3.86
CA LEU A 215 3.42 -1.47 4.54
C LEU A 215 2.97 -2.70 5.30
N ILE A 216 3.75 -3.77 5.16
CA ILE A 216 3.59 -5.03 5.89
C ILE A 216 4.87 -5.33 6.66
N GLN A 217 4.73 -6.02 7.79
CA GLN A 217 5.86 -6.48 8.58
C GLN A 217 5.74 -7.96 8.88
N LYS A 218 6.87 -8.67 8.77
CA LYS A 218 6.97 -10.06 9.23
C LYS A 218 7.34 -10.09 10.70
N ARG A 219 6.51 -10.73 11.53
CA ARG A 219 6.72 -10.95 12.97
C ARG A 219 6.47 -12.41 13.30
N ASN A 220 7.40 -13.06 14.01
CA ASN A 220 7.28 -14.46 14.43
C ASN A 220 6.88 -15.42 13.29
N GLY A 221 7.38 -15.19 12.07
CA GLY A 221 7.06 -16.01 10.89
C GLY A 221 5.82 -15.57 10.08
N SER A 222 5.01 -14.65 10.62
CA SER A 222 3.72 -14.26 10.04
C SER A 222 3.67 -12.79 9.61
N TRP A 223 2.80 -12.48 8.67
CA TRP A 223 2.64 -11.13 8.10
C TRP A 223 1.53 -10.34 8.77
N TYR A 224 1.78 -9.03 8.93
CA TYR A 224 0.85 -8.07 9.52
C TYR A 224 0.88 -6.77 8.73
N LEU A 225 -0.29 -6.15 8.52
CA LEU A 225 -0.38 -4.79 7.98
C LEU A 225 0.04 -3.77 9.04
N LEU A 226 0.92 -2.84 8.66
CA LEU A 226 1.30 -1.68 9.47
C LEU A 226 0.44 -0.46 9.16
N THR A 227 0.08 -0.30 7.90
CA THR A 227 -0.76 0.78 7.38
C THR A 227 -2.25 0.50 7.56
N ASN A 228 -3.07 1.54 7.62
CA ASN A 228 -4.52 1.45 7.84
C ASN A 228 -5.27 1.06 6.55
N LEU A 229 -6.29 0.20 6.66
CA LEU A 229 -7.17 -0.24 5.55
C LEU A 229 -8.49 0.55 5.42
N ARG A 230 -8.70 1.60 6.23
CA ARG A 230 -9.91 2.44 6.22
C ARG A 230 -9.62 3.94 6.11
N ASN A 231 -8.37 4.32 6.31
CA ASN A 231 -7.94 5.71 6.20
C ASN A 231 -6.59 5.78 5.49
N GLU A 232 -6.56 5.26 4.27
CA GLU A 232 -5.39 5.21 3.40
C GLU A 232 -4.82 6.58 3.11
N SER A 233 -5.67 7.62 3.15
CA SER A 233 -5.29 9.02 2.98
C SER A 233 -4.24 9.48 4.00
N LEU A 234 -4.05 8.74 5.11
CA LEU A 234 -3.04 8.99 6.14
C LEU A 234 -1.81 8.08 6.06
N ASN A 235 -1.82 7.05 5.21
CA ASN A 235 -0.70 6.09 5.10
C ASN A 235 0.54 6.70 4.45
N GLY A 236 0.40 7.82 3.75
CA GLY A 236 1.42 8.42 2.91
C GLY A 236 2.67 8.84 3.66
N ALA A 237 2.54 9.41 4.86
CA ALA A 237 3.70 9.75 5.69
C ALA A 237 4.51 8.48 6.06
N MET A 238 3.84 7.38 6.44
CA MET A 238 4.53 6.13 6.74
C MET A 238 5.30 5.60 5.52
N ILE A 239 4.66 5.61 4.35
CA ILE A 239 5.27 5.16 3.10
C ILE A 239 6.42 6.08 2.71
N TYR A 240 6.26 7.39 2.86
CA TYR A 240 7.29 8.38 2.60
C TYR A 240 8.56 8.10 3.44
N PHE A 241 8.41 7.90 4.74
CA PHE A 241 9.54 7.57 5.63
C PHE A 241 10.17 6.22 5.33
N TYR A 242 9.35 5.24 4.98
CA TYR A 242 9.85 3.95 4.53
C TYR A 242 10.76 4.09 3.29
N MET A 243 10.37 4.94 2.34
CA MET A 243 11.17 5.21 1.14
C MET A 243 12.46 6.00 1.43
N LEU A 244 12.44 6.89 2.43
CA LEU A 244 13.66 7.54 2.91
C LEU A 244 14.63 6.55 3.58
N GLY A 245 14.15 5.41 4.02
CA GLY A 245 14.95 4.42 4.73
C GLY A 245 15.35 4.91 6.12
N ILE A 246 14.40 5.53 6.84
CA ILE A 246 14.58 5.92 8.25
C ILE A 246 15.03 4.74 9.11
N GLU A 247 15.58 5.04 10.29
CA GLU A 247 16.22 4.05 11.15
C GLU A 247 15.31 2.83 11.43
N PRO A 248 15.86 1.60 11.35
CA PRO A 248 15.09 0.38 11.54
C PRO A 248 14.38 0.29 12.90
N GLN A 249 14.92 0.95 13.92
CA GLN A 249 14.35 0.98 15.27
C GLN A 249 12.94 1.59 15.31
N THR A 250 12.65 2.60 14.47
CA THR A 250 11.32 3.21 14.38
C THR A 250 10.25 2.18 14.03
N TRP A 251 10.58 1.22 13.17
CA TRP A 251 9.67 0.18 12.69
C TRP A 251 9.44 -0.98 13.66
N ASN A 252 10.22 -1.04 14.74
CA ASN A 252 10.12 -2.08 15.77
C ASN A 252 9.17 -1.66 16.92
N LEU A 253 8.67 -0.43 16.91
CA LEU A 253 7.72 0.06 17.89
C LEU A 253 6.33 -0.56 17.62
N LYS A 254 5.93 -1.53 18.47
CA LYS A 254 4.60 -2.17 18.41
C LYS A 254 3.48 -1.18 18.72
N GLU A 255 3.68 -0.34 19.73
CA GLU A 255 2.75 0.70 20.17
C GLU A 255 3.34 2.06 19.84
N GLY A 256 2.53 2.94 19.27
CA GLY A 256 2.97 4.30 18.99
C GLY A 256 3.80 4.48 17.71
N LEU A 257 3.88 3.52 16.78
CA LEU A 257 4.49 3.77 15.45
C LEU A 257 3.86 5.00 14.76
N SER A 258 2.53 5.12 14.82
CA SER A 258 1.83 6.32 14.32
C SER A 258 2.21 7.57 15.11
N ALA A 259 2.30 7.47 16.44
CA ALA A 259 2.67 8.59 17.31
C ALA A 259 4.14 9.01 17.12
N GLU A 260 5.03 8.06 16.84
CA GLU A 260 6.44 8.29 16.55
C GLU A 260 6.62 8.88 15.16
N ILE A 261 5.89 8.38 14.16
CA ILE A 261 5.85 9.00 12.83
C ILE A 261 5.26 10.41 12.94
N GLU A 262 4.21 10.64 13.71
CA GLU A 262 3.70 11.99 14.01
C GLU A 262 4.71 12.85 14.77
N ARG A 263 5.47 12.27 15.71
CA ARG A 263 6.55 12.95 16.43
C ARG A 263 7.65 13.36 15.45
N LEU A 264 8.06 12.47 14.55
CA LEU A 264 9.00 12.74 13.48
C LEU A 264 8.45 13.86 12.59
N LEU A 265 7.21 13.79 12.11
CA LEU A 265 6.58 14.85 11.32
C LEU A 265 6.58 16.22 12.04
N LYS A 266 6.33 16.24 13.36
CA LYS A 266 6.34 17.45 14.19
C LYS A 266 7.74 18.01 14.44
N LEU A 267 8.73 17.14 14.62
CA LEU A 267 10.14 17.53 14.83
C LEU A 267 10.82 17.93 13.51
N GLU A 268 10.46 17.27 12.41
CA GLU A 268 11.04 17.46 11.10
C GLU A 268 10.55 18.72 10.38
N GLY A 269 9.42 19.28 10.83
CA GLY A 269 8.97 20.63 10.45
C GLY A 269 10.01 21.73 10.72
N SER A 270 11.10 21.45 11.46
CA SER A 270 12.24 22.38 11.61
C SER A 270 13.62 21.85 11.18
N MET A 271 13.83 20.56 10.86
CA MET A 271 15.21 20.04 10.87
C MET A 271 15.59 18.91 9.90
N TYR A 272 14.73 18.51 8.96
CA TYR A 272 15.19 17.75 7.78
C TYR A 272 14.80 18.49 6.51
N GLY A 273 15.54 19.56 6.23
CA GLY A 273 15.85 19.83 4.83
C GLY A 273 16.48 18.55 4.30
N ILE A 274 15.92 17.96 3.25
CA ILE A 274 16.46 16.77 2.61
C ILE A 274 17.89 17.11 2.19
N GLU A 275 18.87 16.78 3.03
CA GLU A 275 20.18 16.42 2.54
C GLU A 275 19.92 15.12 1.80
N ALA A 276 19.84 15.24 0.47
CA ALA A 276 19.71 14.13 -0.44
C ALA A 276 20.62 13.00 0.06
N PRO A 277 20.09 11.78 0.27
CA PRO A 277 20.78 10.72 1.00
C PRO A 277 22.18 10.53 0.42
N ASN A 278 23.21 10.98 1.16
CA ASN A 278 24.63 10.98 0.77
C ASN A 278 24.86 10.88 -0.74
N MET A 279 24.55 11.96 -1.48
CA MET A 279 25.12 12.08 -2.82
C MET A 279 26.65 12.12 -2.66
N PRO A 280 27.42 11.23 -3.32
CA PRO A 280 28.88 11.26 -3.29
C PRO A 280 29.39 12.67 -3.59
N HIS A 281 30.49 13.08 -2.97
CA HIS A 281 31.08 14.43 -3.08
C HIS A 281 31.19 14.97 -4.54
N ALA A 282 31.24 14.08 -5.54
CA ALA A 282 31.17 14.39 -6.97
C ALA A 282 29.88 15.11 -7.44
N TYR A 283 28.80 15.10 -6.65
CA TYR A 283 27.52 15.73 -7.02
C TYR A 283 27.37 17.19 -6.56
N ARG A 284 28.23 17.69 -5.66
CA ARG A 284 28.18 19.10 -5.23
C ARG A 284 28.75 20.04 -6.29
N GLU A 285 29.71 19.59 -7.10
CA GLU A 285 30.38 20.40 -8.13
C GLU A 285 29.54 20.51 -9.43
N LEU A 286 28.66 19.54 -9.70
CA LEU A 286 27.85 19.45 -10.92
C LEU A 286 26.54 20.26 -10.89
N ILE A 287 26.15 20.81 -9.74
CA ILE A 287 24.94 21.67 -9.60
C ILE A 287 25.26 23.13 -9.96
N THR A 288 26.54 23.52 -9.91
CA THR A 288 27.02 24.87 -10.25
C THR A 288 27.21 25.11 -11.75
N GLU A 289 27.30 24.06 -12.56
CA GLU A 289 27.46 24.16 -14.01
C GLU A 289 26.23 23.58 -14.71
N GLY A 290 25.60 24.40 -15.55
CA GLY A 290 24.26 24.18 -16.07
C GLY A 290 24.03 22.85 -16.80
N MET A 291 22.75 22.46 -16.81
CA MET A 291 22.15 21.43 -17.66
C MET A 291 22.91 20.10 -17.75
N GLN A 292 22.56 19.14 -16.89
CA GLN A 292 22.58 17.74 -17.32
C GLN A 292 21.65 16.86 -16.47
N ARG A 293 20.92 15.96 -17.15
CA ARG A 293 20.05 14.94 -16.57
C ARG A 293 20.81 14.15 -15.49
N VAL A 294 20.49 14.42 -14.22
CA VAL A 294 21.09 13.73 -13.08
C VAL A 294 20.59 12.29 -13.05
N GLN A 295 21.49 11.33 -13.21
CA GLN A 295 21.22 9.92 -12.91
C GLN A 295 21.19 9.77 -11.39
N VAL A 296 19.99 9.65 -10.83
CA VAL A 296 19.76 9.35 -9.42
C VAL A 296 19.41 7.86 -9.33
N ASN A 297 20.29 7.07 -8.73
CA ASN A 297 19.98 5.67 -8.39
C ASN A 297 19.20 5.68 -7.07
N ALA A 298 17.87 5.76 -7.14
CA ALA A 298 17.03 5.45 -5.99
C ALA A 298 17.32 4.00 -5.55
N GLY A 299 17.26 3.71 -4.25
CA GLY A 299 17.63 2.40 -3.71
C GLY A 299 17.00 1.27 -4.52
N ARG A 300 17.83 0.33 -5.01
CA ARG A 300 17.36 -0.83 -5.79
C ARG A 300 16.45 -1.71 -4.94
N PHE A 301 15.16 -1.44 -4.96
CA PHE A 301 14.15 -2.38 -4.51
C PHE A 301 14.01 -3.46 -5.58
N ARG A 302 14.46 -4.68 -5.29
CA ARG A 302 14.13 -5.83 -6.12
C ARG A 302 12.85 -6.46 -5.59
N SER A 303 11.85 -6.67 -6.45
CA SER A 303 10.69 -7.48 -6.09
C SER A 303 11.11 -8.92 -5.85
N PHE A 304 10.56 -9.54 -4.81
CA PHE A 304 10.67 -10.98 -4.58
C PHE A 304 9.26 -11.58 -4.50
N ALA A 305 9.06 -12.73 -5.12
CA ALA A 305 7.93 -13.59 -4.78
C ALA A 305 8.21 -14.15 -3.38
N PHE A 306 7.33 -13.91 -2.42
CA PHE A 306 7.54 -14.34 -1.04
C PHE A 306 6.45 -15.29 -0.57
N ALA A 307 6.88 -16.35 0.12
CA ALA A 307 6.01 -17.30 0.81
C ALA A 307 5.78 -16.86 2.26
N GLY A 308 4.59 -17.14 2.79
CA GLY A 308 4.23 -16.88 4.19
C GLY A 308 2.74 -16.61 4.37
N VAL A 309 2.28 -16.66 5.61
CA VAL A 309 0.87 -16.50 5.97
C VAL A 309 0.64 -15.26 6.83
N PHE A 310 -0.57 -14.72 6.80
CA PHE A 310 -1.00 -13.68 7.74
C PHE A 310 -1.09 -14.23 9.15
N GLY A 311 -0.67 -13.40 10.10
CA GLY A 311 -0.56 -13.79 11.49
C GLY A 311 -1.86 -13.68 12.26
N GLU A 312 -1.83 -14.34 13.41
CA GLU A 312 -2.93 -14.35 14.38
C GLU A 312 -3.06 -12.97 15.02
N VAL A 313 -4.30 -12.54 15.25
CA VAL A 313 -4.60 -11.35 16.05
C VAL A 313 -4.75 -11.81 17.50
N GLU A 314 -3.82 -11.42 18.37
CA GLU A 314 -3.97 -11.56 19.82
C GLU A 314 -5.03 -10.55 20.30
N GLU A 315 -6.04 -11.03 21.04
CA GLU A 315 -7.10 -10.20 21.64
C GLU A 315 -6.66 -9.56 22.95
#